data_AF-U6KZD2-F1
#
_entry.id   AF-U6KZD2-F1
#
_cell.length_a   1.000
_cell.length_b   1.000
_cell.length_c   1.000
_cell.angle_alpha   90.00
_cell.angle_beta   90.00
_cell.angle_gamma   90.00
#
_symmetry.space_group_name_H-M   'P 1'
#
loop_
_entity.id
_entity.type
_entity.pdbx_description
1 polymer ?
#
loop_
_entity_poly.entity_id
_entity_poly.type
_entity_poly.pdbx_seq_one_letter_code
_entity_poly.pdbx_strand_id
1 'polypeptide(L)'
;MMSEARFALLVVDSATGLYRSEFVGRGELAARQGHLCRFLRSLQRLADTFGVAVLVSNQVVARVDAFPGSSSSSGCGDKLPIGGHIMAHASQTRLYLRKGRAESRICKVYDSPSLPEGEALFAIGEGGIGDYEES
;
A
#
# COMPACT_ATOMS: atom_id res chain seq x y z
N MET A 1 -8.51 -17.35 19.01
CA MET A 1 -8.47 -15.87 19.13
C MET A 1 -9.49 -15.16 18.23
N MET A 2 -9.34 -15.09 16.90
CA MET A 2 -10.40 -14.48 16.03
C MET A 2 -11.70 -15.31 15.95
N SER A 3 -11.62 -16.60 16.26
CA SER A 3 -12.78 -17.49 16.42
C SER A 3 -13.49 -17.32 17.77
N GLU A 4 -12.87 -16.65 18.73
CA GLU A 4 -13.33 -16.52 20.12
C GLU A 4 -13.83 -15.10 20.43
N ALA A 5 -13.31 -14.09 19.74
CA ALA A 5 -13.67 -12.70 19.90
C ALA A 5 -13.85 -12.01 18.56
N ARG A 6 -14.76 -11.04 18.50
CA ARG A 6 -15.03 -10.25 17.29
C ARG A 6 -13.99 -9.15 17.14
N PHE A 7 -13.28 -9.16 16.03
CA PHE A 7 -12.39 -8.08 15.61
C PHE A 7 -13.01 -7.32 14.43
N ALA A 8 -12.62 -6.06 14.23
CA ALA A 8 -13.13 -5.23 13.13
C ALA A 8 -12.05 -4.88 12.09
N LEU A 9 -10.78 -4.79 12.50
CA LEU A 9 -9.67 -4.36 11.66
C LEU A 9 -8.41 -5.17 11.97
N LEU A 10 -7.72 -5.60 10.92
CA LEU A 10 -6.39 -6.20 10.94
C LEU A 10 -5.43 -5.26 10.20
N VAL A 11 -4.38 -4.80 10.88
CA VAL A 11 -3.34 -3.95 10.29
C VAL A 11 -2.04 -4.73 10.13
N VAL A 12 -1.47 -4.73 8.93
CA VAL A 12 -0.14 -5.26 8.64
C VAL A 12 0.77 -4.12 8.21
N ASP A 13 1.71 -3.74 9.08
CA ASP A 13 2.70 -2.70 8.83
C ASP A 13 4.13 -3.26 8.91
N SER A 14 4.84 -3.53 7.81
CA SER A 14 4.40 -3.46 6.40
C SER A 14 4.39 -4.85 5.77
N ALA A 15 3.55 -5.06 4.75
CA ALA A 15 3.49 -6.38 4.10
C ALA A 15 4.78 -6.76 3.37
N THR A 16 5.59 -5.79 2.96
CA THR A 16 6.80 -6.04 2.17
C THR A 16 8.11 -5.86 2.93
N GLY A 17 8.08 -5.38 4.18
CA GLY A 17 9.28 -5.07 4.95
C GLY A 17 10.24 -6.25 5.08
N LEU A 18 9.77 -7.39 5.58
CA LEU A 18 10.59 -8.59 5.78
C LEU A 18 11.03 -9.24 4.47
N TYR A 19 10.18 -9.18 3.43
CA TYR A 19 10.50 -9.73 2.11
C TYR A 19 11.70 -9.07 1.43
N ARG A 20 12.11 -7.87 1.89
CA ARG A 20 13.29 -7.19 1.37
C ARG A 20 14.60 -7.71 1.95
N SER A 21 14.59 -8.14 3.21
CA SER A 21 15.77 -8.67 3.90
C SER A 21 15.91 -10.17 3.71
N GLU A 22 14.79 -10.89 3.63
CA GLU A 22 14.80 -12.36 3.58
C GLU A 22 15.02 -12.94 2.18
N PHE A 23 14.64 -12.20 1.13
CA PHE A 23 14.77 -12.66 -0.26
C PHE A 23 15.66 -11.71 -1.05
N VAL A 24 16.95 -12.05 -1.14
CA VAL A 24 18.01 -11.17 -1.63
C VAL A 24 18.42 -11.55 -3.05
N GLY A 25 18.58 -10.53 -3.89
CA GLY A 25 19.02 -10.72 -5.28
C GLY A 25 17.91 -11.20 -6.22
N ARG A 26 18.26 -11.32 -7.51
CA ARG A 26 17.29 -11.68 -8.56
C ARG A 26 16.90 -13.16 -8.54
N GLY A 27 17.79 -14.04 -8.08
CA GLY A 27 17.56 -15.49 -8.03
C GLY A 27 16.38 -15.89 -7.15
N GLU A 28 16.10 -15.12 -6.09
CA GLU A 28 15.03 -15.41 -5.13
C GLU A 28 13.72 -14.69 -5.44
N LEU A 29 13.65 -13.94 -6.54
CA LEU A 29 12.47 -13.18 -6.94
C LEU A 29 11.23 -14.07 -7.06
N ALA A 30 11.37 -15.23 -7.70
CA ALA A 30 10.25 -16.16 -7.90
C ALA A 30 9.73 -16.72 -6.56
N ALA A 31 10.63 -17.12 -5.66
CA ALA A 31 10.27 -17.62 -4.34
C ALA A 31 9.57 -16.54 -3.50
N ARG A 32 10.11 -15.32 -3.53
CA ARG A 32 9.51 -14.13 -2.88
C ARG A 32 8.09 -13.89 -3.39
N GLN A 33 7.90 -13.84 -4.71
CA GLN A 33 6.60 -13.59 -5.32
C GLN A 33 5.59 -14.71 -5.00
N GLY A 34 6.02 -15.98 -5.06
CA GLY A 34 5.17 -17.12 -4.70
C GLY A 34 4.76 -17.12 -3.23
N HIS A 35 5.64 -16.71 -2.32
CA HIS A 35 5.32 -16.59 -0.89
C HIS A 35 4.41 -15.40 -0.61
N LEU A 36 4.72 -14.22 -1.17
CA LEU A 36 3.89 -13.02 -1.06
C LEU A 36 2.45 -13.28 -1.53
N CYS A 37 2.28 -14.00 -2.64
CA CYS A 37 0.96 -14.35 -3.16
C CYS A 37 0.15 -15.23 -2.18
N ARG A 38 0.79 -16.21 -1.53
CA ARG A 38 0.14 -17.04 -0.50
C ARG A 38 -0.22 -16.25 0.75
N PHE A 39 0.66 -15.34 1.16
CA PHE A 39 0.41 -14.44 2.27
C PHE A 39 -0.83 -13.55 2.02
N LEU A 40 -0.89 -12.87 0.88
CA LEU A 40 -2.02 -12.01 0.52
C LEU A 40 -3.33 -12.78 0.37
N ARG A 41 -3.30 -13.99 -0.21
CA ARG A 41 -4.48 -14.88 -0.26
C ARG A 41 -4.96 -15.28 1.14
N SER A 42 -4.05 -15.46 2.08
CA SER A 42 -4.41 -15.78 3.47
C SER A 42 -5.10 -14.59 4.15
N LEU A 43 -4.63 -13.37 3.90
CA LEU A 43 -5.28 -12.14 4.37
C LEU A 43 -6.69 -11.99 3.78
N GLN A 44 -6.86 -12.21 2.48
CA GLN A 44 -8.19 -12.18 1.85
C GLN A 44 -9.12 -13.21 2.48
N ARG A 45 -8.65 -14.44 2.70
CA ARG A 45 -9.45 -15.48 3.37
C ARG A 45 -9.86 -15.06 4.78
N LEU A 46 -8.99 -14.40 5.54
CA LEU A 46 -9.33 -13.88 6.86
C LEU A 46 -10.43 -12.81 6.78
N ALA A 47 -10.33 -11.88 5.82
CA ALA A 47 -11.36 -10.88 5.56
C ALA A 47 -12.71 -11.53 5.23
N ASP A 48 -12.73 -12.52 4.32
CA ASP A 48 -13.95 -13.19 3.88
C ASP A 48 -14.57 -14.08 4.99
N THR A 49 -13.73 -14.73 5.80
CA THR A 49 -14.20 -15.67 6.84
C THR A 49 -14.76 -14.94 8.06
N PHE A 50 -14.11 -13.84 8.47
CA PHE A 50 -14.43 -13.16 9.73
C PHE A 50 -15.06 -11.77 9.54
N GLY A 51 -15.15 -11.27 8.31
CA GLY A 51 -15.70 -9.94 8.01
C GLY A 51 -14.84 -8.79 8.56
N VAL A 52 -13.53 -9.01 8.71
CA VAL A 52 -12.58 -8.00 9.20
C VAL A 52 -12.06 -7.15 8.04
N ALA A 53 -11.92 -5.84 8.26
CA ALA A 53 -11.18 -4.99 7.33
C ALA A 53 -9.69 -5.30 7.43
N VAL A 54 -8.99 -5.41 6.29
CA VAL A 54 -7.54 -5.63 6.27
C VAL A 54 -6.85 -4.41 5.67
N LEU A 55 -6.04 -3.73 6.48
CA LEU A 55 -5.23 -2.59 6.06
C LEU A 55 -3.76 -3.00 6.00
N VAL A 56 -3.12 -2.73 4.87
CA VAL A 56 -1.73 -3.10 4.64
C VAL A 56 -0.94 -1.87 4.26
N SER A 57 0.17 -1.62 4.96
CA SER A 57 1.15 -0.62 4.51
C SER A 57 2.16 -1.27 3.55
N ASN A 58 2.65 -0.47 2.60
CA ASN A 58 3.64 -0.92 1.63
C ASN A 58 4.71 0.16 1.40
N GLN A 59 5.91 -0.29 1.12
CA GLN A 59 7.05 0.57 0.80
C GLN A 59 7.13 0.85 -0.70
N VAL A 60 7.83 1.93 -1.04
CA VAL A 60 8.14 2.32 -2.42
C VAL A 60 9.65 2.28 -2.68
N VAL A 61 10.02 2.12 -3.94
CA VAL A 61 11.41 2.20 -4.42
C VAL A 61 11.51 3.23 -5.54
N ALA A 62 12.68 3.85 -5.68
CA ALA A 62 12.94 4.74 -6.81
C ALA A 62 13.03 3.94 -8.11
N ARG A 63 12.44 4.48 -9.18
CA ARG A 63 12.66 3.99 -10.55
C ARG A 63 13.97 4.60 -11.06
N VAL A 64 15.00 3.77 -11.23
CA VAL A 64 16.33 4.24 -11.66
C VAL A 64 16.42 4.35 -13.19
N ASP A 65 15.57 3.61 -13.93
CA ASP A 65 15.61 3.53 -15.39
C ASP A 65 14.74 4.59 -16.11
N ALA A 66 14.31 5.64 -15.40
CA ALA A 66 13.52 6.71 -16.01
C ALA A 66 14.43 7.59 -16.88
N PHE A 67 14.41 7.38 -18.20
CA PHE A 67 14.96 8.35 -19.15
C PHE A 67 14.27 9.72 -18.95
N PRO A 68 15.01 10.85 -19.00
CA PRO A 68 14.39 12.17 -18.91
C PRO A 68 13.40 12.32 -20.07
N GLY A 69 12.10 12.37 -19.76
CA GLY A 69 11.02 12.49 -20.76
C GLY A 69 10.10 11.26 -20.90
N SER A 70 10.38 10.12 -20.27
CA SER A 70 9.45 8.97 -20.24
C SER A 70 8.47 9.08 -19.08
N SER A 71 7.43 9.91 -19.24
CA SER A 71 6.26 9.90 -18.37
C SER A 71 5.42 8.65 -18.64
N SER A 72 5.85 7.48 -18.14
CA SER A 72 4.99 6.30 -18.15
C SER A 72 3.90 6.46 -17.08
N SER A 73 2.74 6.92 -17.57
CA SER A 73 1.33 6.58 -17.24
C SER A 73 1.00 5.70 -16.03
N SER A 74 1.69 5.84 -14.90
CA SER A 74 1.40 5.08 -13.68
C SER A 74 1.50 5.99 -12.46
N GLY A 75 0.74 7.09 -12.47
CA GLY A 75 0.21 7.86 -11.33
C GLY A 75 1.11 8.31 -10.16
N CYS A 76 2.35 7.85 -10.05
CA CYS A 76 3.17 7.79 -8.84
C CYS A 76 4.60 8.33 -9.08
N GLY A 77 4.81 9.23 -10.04
CA GLY A 77 6.12 9.86 -10.29
C GLY A 77 7.28 8.86 -10.34
N ASP A 78 8.46 9.26 -9.83
CA ASP A 78 9.68 8.45 -9.83
C ASP A 78 9.67 7.30 -8.80
N LYS A 79 8.54 7.04 -8.12
CA LYS A 79 8.44 6.04 -7.05
C LYS A 79 7.50 4.91 -7.47
N LEU A 80 7.94 3.67 -7.32
CA LEU A 80 7.13 2.49 -7.62
C LEU A 80 6.80 1.72 -6.35
N PRO A 81 5.56 1.25 -6.16
CA PRO A 81 5.22 0.38 -5.03
C PRO A 81 5.89 -0.99 -5.19
N ILE A 82 6.36 -1.54 -4.08
CA ILE A 82 6.99 -2.88 -4.04
C ILE A 82 5.91 -3.97 -4.11
N GLY A 83 6.27 -5.14 -4.63
CA GLY A 83 5.38 -6.30 -4.73
C GLY A 83 4.87 -6.58 -6.15
N GLY A 84 5.04 -5.63 -7.08
CA GLY A 84 4.72 -5.82 -8.49
C GLY A 84 3.24 -6.15 -8.74
N HIS A 85 2.97 -6.90 -9.81
CA HIS A 85 1.61 -7.26 -10.20
C HIS A 85 0.88 -8.11 -9.15
N ILE A 86 1.59 -8.92 -8.36
CA ILE A 86 0.95 -9.73 -7.32
C ILE A 86 0.24 -8.86 -6.29
N MET A 87 0.93 -7.83 -5.80
CA MET A 87 0.31 -6.90 -4.86
C MET A 87 -0.79 -6.08 -5.54
N ALA A 88 -0.56 -5.62 -6.77
CA ALA A 88 -1.52 -4.81 -7.52
C ALA A 88 -2.85 -5.53 -7.78
N HIS A 89 -2.84 -6.84 -8.07
CA HIS A 89 -4.06 -7.62 -8.30
C HIS A 89 -4.73 -8.12 -7.03
N ALA A 90 -3.97 -8.30 -5.94
CA ALA A 90 -4.53 -8.77 -4.67
C ALA A 90 -5.18 -7.65 -3.85
N SER A 91 -4.74 -6.40 -3.99
CA SER A 91 -5.35 -5.25 -3.33
C SER A 91 -6.58 -4.76 -4.07
N GLN A 92 -7.66 -4.47 -3.33
CA GLN A 92 -8.88 -3.90 -3.89
C GLN A 92 -8.78 -2.37 -4.02
N THR A 93 -8.38 -1.68 -2.95
CA THR A 93 -8.21 -0.22 -2.94
C THR A 93 -6.78 0.13 -2.55
N ARG A 94 -6.15 1.03 -3.31
CA ARG A 94 -4.78 1.48 -3.11
C ARG A 94 -4.74 2.99 -2.93
N LEU A 95 -4.18 3.42 -1.81
CA LEU A 95 -3.97 4.83 -1.49
C LEU A 95 -2.49 5.16 -1.58
N TYR A 96 -2.17 6.22 -2.32
CA TYR A 96 -0.82 6.75 -2.43
C TYR A 96 -0.68 8.01 -1.57
N LEU A 97 0.18 7.95 -0.57
CA LEU A 97 0.43 9.03 0.37
C LEU A 97 1.72 9.76 -0.01
N ARG A 98 1.65 11.09 -0.10
CA ARG A 98 2.83 11.96 -0.30
C ARG A 98 2.84 13.12 0.68
N LYS A 99 4.05 13.57 1.04
CA LYS A 99 4.23 14.77 1.86
C LYS A 99 3.90 16.02 1.03
N GLY A 100 3.05 16.89 1.56
CA GLY A 100 2.74 18.20 0.97
C GLY A 100 3.67 19.31 1.51
N ARG A 101 3.20 20.55 1.49
CA ARG A 101 3.89 21.70 2.09
C ARG A 101 3.54 21.81 3.57
N ALA A 102 4.49 22.28 4.40
CA ALA A 102 4.31 22.39 5.85
C ALA A 102 3.78 21.06 6.47
N GLU A 103 2.68 21.12 7.22
CA GLU A 103 2.06 19.96 7.86
C GLU A 103 1.07 19.20 6.96
N SER A 104 0.82 19.68 5.74
CA SER A 104 -0.07 18.98 4.81
C SER A 104 0.52 17.65 4.34
N ARG A 105 -0.38 16.71 4.11
CA ARG A 105 -0.18 15.40 3.49
C ARG A 105 -1.27 15.25 2.44
N ILE A 106 -0.93 14.57 1.35
CA ILE A 106 -1.86 14.36 0.24
C ILE A 106 -2.05 12.85 0.10
N CYS A 107 -3.31 12.42 0.12
CA CYS A 107 -3.73 11.06 -0.17
C CYS A 107 -4.39 11.03 -1.55
N LYS A 108 -3.83 10.24 -2.45
CA LYS A 108 -4.41 9.99 -3.77
C LYS A 108 -5.01 8.58 -3.82
N VAL A 109 -6.23 8.45 -4.32
CA VAL A 109 -6.76 7.14 -4.73
C VAL A 109 -5.98 6.72 -5.97
N TYR A 110 -5.08 5.75 -5.80
CA TYR A 110 -4.25 5.24 -6.89
C TYR A 110 -5.03 4.25 -7.76
N ASP A 111 -5.85 3.42 -7.13
CA ASP A 111 -6.75 2.49 -7.81
C ASP A 111 -7.84 2.03 -6.83
N SER A 112 -9.06 1.87 -7.31
CA SER A 112 -10.18 1.33 -6.54
C SER A 112 -11.31 0.90 -7.48
N PRO A 113 -11.99 -0.23 -7.23
CA PRO A 113 -13.15 -0.65 -8.02
C PRO A 113 -14.39 0.23 -7.79
N SER A 114 -14.45 0.94 -6.66
CA SER A 114 -15.65 1.68 -6.23
C SER A 114 -15.46 3.20 -6.10
N LEU A 115 -14.20 3.67 -6.12
CA LEU A 115 -13.88 5.09 -5.92
C LEU A 115 -13.23 5.64 -7.19
N PRO A 116 -13.66 6.81 -7.69
CA PRO A 116 -12.95 7.47 -8.78
C PRO A 116 -11.55 7.92 -8.33
N GLU A 117 -10.66 8.15 -9.29
CA GLU A 117 -9.39 8.81 -9.01
C GLU A 117 -9.65 10.20 -8.40
N GLY A 118 -8.99 10.48 -7.28
CA GLY A 118 -9.14 11.72 -6.53
C GLY A 118 -7.99 11.92 -5.56
N GLU A 119 -7.78 13.17 -5.14
CA GLU A 119 -6.79 13.55 -4.13
C GLU A 119 -7.49 14.29 -2.99
N ALA A 120 -7.07 14.02 -1.76
CA ALA A 120 -7.50 14.70 -0.55
C ALA A 120 -6.28 15.19 0.24
N LEU A 121 -6.40 16.39 0.81
CA LEU A 121 -5.42 16.97 1.73
C LEU A 121 -5.80 16.62 3.16
N PHE A 122 -4.81 16.30 3.98
CA PHE A 122 -4.97 16.06 5.41
C PHE A 122 -3.73 16.54 6.16
N ALA A 123 -3.83 16.69 7.48
CA ALA A 123 -2.72 17.02 8.36
C ALA A 123 -2.50 15.89 9.38
N ILE A 124 -1.28 15.84 9.94
CA ILE A 124 -0.96 14.96 11.07
C ILE A 124 -0.62 15.87 12.25
N GLY A 125 -1.50 15.93 13.24
CA GLY A 125 -1.29 16.66 14.50
C GLY A 125 -1.05 15.73 15.67
N GLU A 126 -1.00 16.27 16.88
CA GLU A 126 -0.82 15.48 18.12
C GLU A 126 -1.94 14.44 18.32
N GLY A 127 -3.17 14.77 17.91
CA GLY A 127 -4.32 13.87 17.95
C GLY A 127 -4.39 12.84 16.82
N GLY A 128 -3.42 12.82 15.90
CA GLY A 128 -3.40 11.94 14.74
C GLY A 128 -3.82 12.64 13.43
N ILE A 129 -4.52 11.91 12.57
CA ILE A 129 -4.97 12.41 11.25
C ILE A 129 -6.15 13.37 11.45
N GLY A 130 -6.06 14.57 10.89
CA GLY A 130 -7.13 15.56 10.90
C GLY A 130 -7.23 16.32 9.58
N ASP A 131 -8.23 17.18 9.48
CA ASP A 131 -8.42 18.06 8.33
C ASP A 131 -7.26 19.06 8.23
N TYR A 132 -6.85 19.36 7.01
CA TYR A 132 -5.88 20.42 6.76
C TYR A 132 -6.63 21.75 6.65
N GLU A 133 -6.54 22.58 7.68
CA GLU A 133 -6.99 23.97 7.61
C GLU A 133 -5.85 24.86 7.12
N GLU A 134 -6.06 25.55 6.00
CA GLU A 134 -5.12 26.52 5.45
C GLU A 134 -5.17 27.77 6.33
N SER A 135 -4.18 27.91 7.23
CA SER A 135 -4.01 29.10 8.09
C SER A 135 -3.43 30.29 7.32
#